data_AF-A0A743YF76-F1
#
_entry.id   AF-A0A743YF76-F1
#
_cell.length_a   1.000
_cell.length_b   1.000
_cell.length_c   1.000
_cell.angle_alpha   90.00
_cell.angle_beta   90.00
_cell.angle_gamma   90.00
#
_symmetry.space_group_name_H-M   'P 1'
#
loop_
_entity.id
_entity.type
_entity.pdbx_description
1 polymer ?
#
loop_
_entity_poly.entity_id
_entity_poly.type
_entity_poly.pdbx_seq_one_letter_code
_entity_poly.pdbx_strand_id
1 'polypeptide(L)' 'MLSDEIERKIIILFVPGISDQYISLEIEDFYAFSVSATTISAVTDNVIPEFKQ' A
#
# COMPACT_ATOMS: atom_id res chain seq x y z
N MET A 1 -2.78 11.11 -9.74
CA MET A 1 -2.37 9.69 -9.87
C MET A 1 -1.32 9.46 -8.81
N LEU A 2 -1.47 8.40 -8.01
CA LEU A 2 -0.38 7.94 -7.15
C LEU A 2 0.75 7.48 -8.10
N SER A 3 2.01 7.67 -7.74
CA SER A 3 3.12 7.14 -8.56
C SER A 3 3.12 5.61 -8.45
N ASP A 4 3.35 4.89 -9.56
CA ASP A 4 3.50 3.43 -9.61
C ASP A 4 4.49 2.90 -8.54
N GLU A 5 5.48 3.71 -8.17
CA GLU A 5 6.46 3.43 -7.12
C GLU A 5 5.81 3.31 -5.74
N ILE A 6 4.90 4.22 -5.40
CA ILE A 6 4.20 4.23 -4.11
C ILE A 6 3.22 3.06 -4.06
N GLU A 7 2.49 2.80 -5.15
CA GLU A 7 1.60 1.64 -5.24
C GLU A 7 2.36 0.34 -5.02
N ARG A 8 3.51 0.18 -5.69
CA ARG A 8 4.38 -0.99 -5.49
C ARG A 8 4.90 -1.11 -4.06
N LYS A 9 5.29 0.00 -3.42
CA LYS A 9 5.73 0.01 -2.03
C LYS A 9 4.61 -0.43 -1.07
N ILE A 10 3.39 0.05 -1.28
CA ILE A 10 2.20 -0.36 -0.51
C ILE A 10 1.99 -1.88 -0.65
N ILE A 11 2.06 -2.43 -1.86
CA ILE A 11 1.87 -3.87 -2.11
C ILE A 11 2.94 -4.71 -1.39
N ILE A 12 4.22 -4.32 -1.47
CA ILE A 12 5.33 -5.02 -0.80
C ILE A 12 5.13 -5.07 0.72
N LEU A 13 4.63 -3.98 1.31
CA LEU A 13 4.34 -3.92 2.74
C LEU A 13 3.07 -4.72 3.10
N PHE A 14 2.05 -4.70 2.26
CA PHE A 14 0.78 -5.38 2.50
C PHE A 14 0.89 -6.91 2.48
N VAL A 15 1.61 -7.49 1.51
CA VAL A 15 1.73 -8.96 1.33
C VAL A 15 2.09 -9.73 2.61
N PRO A 16 3.07 -9.31 3.44
CA PRO A 16 3.37 -9.99 4.70
C PRO A 16 2.35 -9.77 5.83
N GLY A 17 1.25 -9.06 5.60
CA GLY A 17 0.20 -8.81 6.59
C GLY A 17 0.46 -7.61 7.50
N ILE A 18 1.25 -6.63 7.04
CA ILE A 18 1.45 -5.37 7.78
C ILE A 18 0.13 -4.58 7.79
N SER A 19 -0.23 -4.02 8.94
CA SER A 19 -1.44 -3.22 9.09
C SER A 19 -1.40 -1.91 8.31
N ASP A 20 -2.53 -1.45 7.79
CA ASP A 20 -2.67 -0.18 7.06
C ASP A 20 -2.08 1.03 7.81
N GLN A 21 -2.22 1.07 9.13
CA GLN A 21 -1.66 2.13 9.97
C GLN A 21 -0.13 2.19 9.85
N TYR A 22 0.52 1.03 9.90
CA TYR A 22 1.97 0.93 9.77
C TYR A 22 2.43 1.17 8.32
N ILE A 23 1.67 0.72 7.32
CA ILE A 23 1.94 1.05 5.91
C ILE A 23 1.92 2.57 5.71
N SER A 24 0.94 3.26 6.29
CA SER A 24 0.83 4.73 6.19
C SER A 24 2.03 5.43 6.82
N LEU A 25 2.49 4.96 7.99
CA LEU A 25 3.69 5.48 8.67
C LEU A 25 4.96 5.29 7.83
N GLU A 26 5.18 4.09 7.28
CA GLU A 26 6.34 3.82 6.42
C GLU A 26 6.34 4.72 5.17
N ILE A 27 5.19 4.94 4.54
CA ILE A 27 5.10 5.85 3.39
C ILE A 27 5.39 7.30 3.79
N GLU A 28 4.91 7.73 4.95
CA GLU A 28 5.20 9.06 5.48
C GLU A 28 6.70 9.26 5.74
N ASP A 29 7.37 8.26 6.31
CA ASP A 29 8.82 8.30 6.59
C ASP A 29 9.66 8.39 5.30
N PHE A 30 9.29 7.67 4.24
CA PHE A 30 10.06 7.64 2.99
C PHE A 30 9.74 8.79 2.04
N TYR A 31 8.49 9.26 2.00
CA TYR A 31 8.02 10.18 0.97
C TYR A 31 7.50 11.51 1.52
N ALA A 32 7.53 11.73 2.85
CA ALA A 32 7.06 12.93 3.52
C ALA A 32 5.58 13.27 3.25
N PHE A 33 4.76 12.26 2.95
CA PHE A 33 3.32 12.38 2.86
C PHE A 33 2.63 11.10 3.34
N SER A 34 1.45 11.23 3.95
CA SER A 34 0.65 10.09 4.41
C SER A 34 -0.28 9.56 3.32
N VAL A 35 -0.48 8.24 3.26
CA VAL A 35 -1.56 7.62 2.48
C VAL A 35 -2.75 7.27 3.36
N SER A 36 -3.96 7.48 2.86
CA SER A 36 -5.17 7.11 3.59
C SER A 36 -5.40 5.59 3.56
N ALA A 37 -6.11 5.06 4.56
CA ALA A 37 -6.53 3.65 4.56
C ALA A 37 -7.37 3.31 3.32
N THR A 38 -8.21 4.24 2.83
CA THR A 38 -8.97 4.07 1.58
C THR A 38 -8.05 3.92 0.37
N THR A 39 -6.95 4.67 0.32
CA THR A 39 -5.93 4.55 -0.74
C THR A 39 -5.22 3.21 -0.67
N ILE A 40 -4.84 2.76 0.53
CA ILE A 40 -4.20 1.46 0.74
C ILE A 40 -5.12 0.33 0.25
N SER A 41 -6.38 0.32 0.69
CA SER A 41 -7.39 -0.67 0.24
C SER A 41 -7.51 -0.70 -1.28
N ALA A 42 -7.67 0.47 -1.91
CA ALA A 42 -7.82 0.56 -3.36
C ALA A 42 -6.61 0.01 -4.14
N VAL A 43 -5.40 0.16 -3.61
CA VAL A 43 -4.18 -0.42 -4.20
C VAL A 43 -4.14 -1.93 -4.01
N THR A 44 -4.45 -2.42 -2.81
CA THR A 44 -4.35 -3.85 -2.47
C THR A 44 -5.47 -4.69 -3.10
N ASP A 45 -6.66 -4.11 -3.30
CA ASP A 45 -7.79 -4.76 -3.96
C ASP A 45 -7.48 -5.19 -5.40
N ASN A 46 -6.54 -4.51 -6.07
CA ASN A 46 -6.10 -4.88 -7.42
C ASN A 46 -5.17 -6.11 -7.45
N VAL A 47 -4.54 -6.45 -6.32
CA VAL A 47 -3.54 -7.53 -6.24
C VAL A 47 -4.12 -8.82 -5.66
N ILE A 48 -5.13 -8.72 -4.78
CA ILE A 48 -5.85 -9.89 -4.21
C ILE A 48 -6.34 -10.89 -5.29
N PRO A 49 -6.84 -10.47 -6.47
CA PRO A 49 -7.22 -11.38 -7.55
C PRO A 49 -6.05 -12.22 -8.09
N GLU A 50 -4.82 -11.69 -8.13
CA GLU A 50 -3.64 -12.39 -8.67
C GLU A 50 -3.15 -13.52 -7.75
N PHE A 51 -3.43 -13.45 -6.45
CA PHE A 51 -3.05 -14.48 -5.47
C PHE A 51 -4.01 -15.67 -5.38
N LYS A 52 -5.21 -15.56 -5.99
CA LYS A 52 -6.25 -16.60 -5.93
C LYS A 52 -6.27 -17.53 -7.16
N GLN A 53 -5.38 -17.32 -8.13
CA GLN A 53 -5.21 -18.18 -9.31
C GLN A 53 -4.08 -19.18 -9.11
#